data_AF-A0AA35ZKD5-F1
#
_entry.id   AF-A0AA35ZKD5-F1
#
_cell.length_a   1.000
_cell.length_b   1.000
_cell.length_c   1.000
_cell.angle_alpha   90.00
_cell.angle_beta   90.00
_cell.angle_gamma   90.00
#
_symmetry.space_group_name_H-M   'P 1'
#
loop_
_entity.id
_entity.type
_entity.pdbx_description
1 polymer ?
#
loop_
_entity_poly.entity_id
_entity_poly.type
_entity_poly.pdbx_seq_one_letter_code
_entity_poly.pdbx_strand_id
1 'polypeptide(L)'
;MFSTISLSMGQASPTQVRDLDGKLVRSGTKYYIFPVIRGMGGGVTIASTRNESCPLDVVQANQEVDNGMPLTFRPVNPKKGVIRPICGNIGVVIAKNGSRRLAINEVPFKIMFKKA
;
A
#
# COMPACT_ATOMS: atom_id res chain seq x y z
N MET A 1 34.46 -13.94 41.86
CA MET A 1 33.16 -13.59 41.25
C MET A 1 33.43 -13.07 39.85
N PHE A 2 33.01 -13.75 38.79
CA PHE A 2 33.18 -13.30 37.40
C PHE A 2 31.83 -12.83 36.87
N SER A 3 31.73 -11.55 36.50
CA SER A 3 30.52 -10.94 35.95
C SER A 3 30.62 -10.91 34.44
N THR A 4 29.72 -11.61 33.74
CA THR A 4 29.60 -11.58 32.28
C THR A 4 28.66 -10.45 31.88
N ILE A 5 29.20 -9.43 31.24
CA ILE A 5 28.40 -8.35 30.63
C ILE A 5 27.83 -8.89 29.33
N SER A 6 26.52 -9.16 29.31
CA SER A 6 25.79 -9.56 28.12
C SER A 6 25.41 -8.32 27.31
N LEU A 7 26.09 -8.10 26.17
CA LEU A 7 25.73 -7.06 25.20
C LEU A 7 24.53 -7.57 24.39
N SER A 8 23.34 -7.03 24.66
CA SER A 8 22.17 -7.30 23.82
C SER A 8 22.28 -6.51 22.51
N MET A 9 22.28 -7.22 21.38
CA MET A 9 22.19 -6.57 20.07
C MET A 9 20.75 -6.07 19.89
N GLY A 10 20.55 -4.75 19.85
CA GLY A 10 19.26 -4.16 19.54
C GLY A 10 18.80 -4.57 18.14
N GLN A 11 17.58 -5.08 18.03
CA GLN A 11 17.00 -5.52 16.76
C GLN A 11 16.79 -4.32 15.82
N ALA A 12 17.31 -4.38 14.59
CA ALA A 12 17.14 -3.33 13.59
C ALA A 12 15.65 -3.09 13.32
N SER A 13 15.22 -1.82 13.37
CA SER A 13 13.87 -1.45 12.99
C SER A 13 13.69 -1.64 11.48
N PRO A 14 12.51 -2.11 11.02
CA PRO A 14 12.25 -2.22 9.60
C PRO A 14 12.36 -0.84 8.94
N THR A 15 12.86 -0.83 7.70
CA THR A 15 13.03 0.39 6.92
C THR A 15 11.68 1.10 6.75
N GLN A 16 11.69 2.41 6.97
CA GLN A 16 10.47 3.21 6.90
C GLN A 16 10.13 3.53 5.43
N VAL A 17 8.84 3.48 5.10
CA VAL A 17 8.33 3.79 3.76
C VAL A 17 8.41 5.30 3.49
N ARG A 18 8.84 5.66 2.29
CA ARG A 18 8.96 7.04 1.82
C ARG A 18 8.02 7.32 0.65
N ASP A 19 7.57 8.57 0.55
CA ASP A 19 6.86 9.08 -0.61
C ASP A 19 7.83 9.48 -1.74
N LEU A 20 7.26 9.96 -2.85
CA LEU A 20 8.01 10.42 -4.02
C LEU A 20 8.91 11.63 -3.74
N ASP A 21 8.65 12.40 -2.69
CA ASP A 21 9.50 13.50 -2.25
C ASP A 21 10.63 13.02 -1.31
N GLY A 22 10.72 11.71 -1.06
CA GLY A 22 11.67 11.12 -0.12
C GLY A 22 11.29 11.32 1.36
N LYS A 23 10.10 11.86 1.65
CA LYS A 23 9.62 12.09 3.02
C LYS A 23 8.96 10.83 3.56
N LEU A 24 8.98 10.66 4.89
CA LEU A 24 8.36 9.51 5.53
C LEU A 24 6.84 9.52 5.32
N VAL A 25 6.28 8.36 4.96
CA VAL A 25 4.83 8.16 4.92
C VAL A 25 4.27 8.16 6.34
N ARG A 26 3.29 9.02 6.62
CA ARG A 26 2.72 9.21 7.96
C ARG A 26 1.28 8.73 8.07
N SER A 27 0.96 8.17 9.24
CA SER A 27 -0.42 7.87 9.62
C SER A 27 -1.30 9.11 9.55
N GLY A 28 -2.55 8.96 9.11
CA GLY A 28 -3.54 10.05 9.02
C GLY A 28 -3.26 11.08 7.91
N THR A 29 -2.14 10.99 7.19
CA THR A 29 -1.88 11.82 6.02
C THR A 29 -2.44 11.14 4.77
N LYS A 30 -3.02 11.94 3.87
CA LYS A 30 -3.59 11.47 2.60
C LYS A 30 -2.48 11.28 1.56
N TYR A 31 -2.48 10.13 0.90
CA TYR A 31 -1.57 9.81 -0.19
C TYR A 31 -2.34 9.20 -1.37
N TYR A 32 -1.96 9.59 -2.57
CA TYR A 32 -2.26 8.84 -3.78
C TYR A 32 -1.28 7.67 -3.92
N ILE A 33 -1.77 6.55 -4.42
CA ILE A 33 -0.99 5.32 -4.61
C ILE A 33 -0.92 5.02 -6.10
N PHE A 34 0.29 5.00 -6.67
CA PHE A 34 0.52 4.80 -8.10
C PHE A 34 1.29 3.51 -8.38
N PRO A 35 1.10 2.90 -9.56
CA PRO A 35 2.02 1.88 -10.06
C PRO A 35 3.41 2.49 -10.24
N VAL A 36 4.46 1.77 -9.83
CA VAL A 36 5.84 2.16 -10.13
C VAL A 36 6.11 2.06 -11.63
N ILE A 37 5.48 1.09 -12.29
CA ILE A 37 5.62 0.84 -13.72
C ILE A 37 4.59 1.69 -14.48
N ARG A 38 5.08 2.63 -15.29
CA ARG A 38 4.26 3.50 -16.14
C ARG A 38 3.57 2.73 -17.26
N GLY A 39 2.49 3.29 -17.82
CA GLY A 39 1.69 2.64 -18.87
C GLY A 39 0.79 1.49 -18.39
N MET A 40 0.76 1.20 -17.08
CA MET A 40 -0.06 0.12 -16.50
C MET A 40 -1.41 0.59 -15.94
N GLY A 41 -1.78 1.85 -16.16
CA GLY A 41 -2.97 2.49 -15.59
C GLY A 41 -2.61 3.57 -14.57
N GLY A 42 -3.63 4.16 -13.96
CA GLY A 42 -3.52 5.24 -12.99
C GLY A 42 -3.41 4.76 -11.54
N GLY A 43 -3.80 5.65 -10.63
CA GLY A 43 -3.75 5.40 -9.20
C GLY A 43 -4.85 4.47 -8.67
N VAL A 44 -4.73 4.10 -7.40
CA VAL A 44 -5.72 3.25 -6.72
C VAL A 44 -7.00 4.03 -6.43
N THR A 45 -8.14 3.42 -6.73
CA THR A 45 -9.48 4.00 -6.52
C THR A 45 -10.47 2.91 -6.11
N ILE A 46 -11.74 3.27 -5.95
CA ILE A 46 -12.85 2.36 -5.72
C ILE A 46 -13.82 2.42 -6.90
N ALA A 47 -14.36 1.28 -7.31
CA ALA A 47 -15.35 1.21 -8.38
C ALA A 47 -16.34 0.05 -8.14
N SER A 48 -17.56 0.21 -8.66
CA SER A 48 -18.46 -0.93 -8.78
C SER A 48 -17.99 -1.76 -9.96
N THR A 49 -17.53 -2.98 -9.66
CA THR A 49 -17.07 -3.92 -10.69
C THR A 49 -17.84 -5.23 -10.65
N ARG A 50 -18.93 -5.26 -9.88
CA ARG A 50 -19.88 -6.37 -9.71
C ARG A 50 -21.22 -5.91 -10.28
N ASN A 51 -22.20 -6.81 -10.30
CA ASN A 51 -23.59 -6.45 -10.65
C ASN A 51 -24.31 -5.68 -9.53
N GLU A 52 -23.63 -5.43 -8.41
CA GLU A 52 -24.15 -4.68 -7.27
C GLU A 52 -23.42 -3.33 -7.16
N SER A 53 -24.14 -2.29 -6.74
CA SER A 53 -23.57 -0.95 -6.56
C SER A 53 -22.64 -0.87 -5.33
N CYS A 54 -22.89 -1.71 -4.31
CA CYS A 54 -22.12 -1.78 -3.08
C CYS A 54 -22.04 -3.23 -2.58
N PRO A 55 -20.92 -3.67 -1.98
CA PRO A 55 -19.71 -2.89 -1.70
C PRO A 55 -18.86 -2.63 -2.96
N LEU A 56 -18.15 -1.50 -2.97
CA LEU A 56 -17.22 -1.17 -4.05
C LEU A 56 -15.93 -1.98 -3.90
N ASP A 57 -15.33 -2.34 -5.03
CA ASP A 57 -14.05 -3.04 -5.08
C ASP A 57 -12.91 -2.02 -5.17
N VAL A 58 -11.78 -2.32 -4.54
CA VAL A 58 -10.54 -1.54 -4.72
C VAL A 58 -9.92 -1.92 -6.05
N VAL A 59 -9.71 -0.93 -6.91
CA VAL A 59 -9.26 -1.11 -8.29
C VAL A 59 -8.13 -0.15 -8.62
N GLN A 60 -7.41 -0.46 -9.68
CA GLN A 60 -6.51 0.48 -10.34
C GLN A 60 -7.28 1.27 -11.40
N ALA A 61 -7.14 2.59 -11.41
CA ALA A 61 -7.72 3.44 -12.45
C ALA A 61 -7.16 3.07 -13.83
N ASN A 62 -7.98 3.21 -14.87
CA ASN A 62 -7.60 2.81 -16.22
C ASN A 62 -6.64 3.81 -16.90
N GLN A 63 -6.81 5.10 -16.63
CA GLN A 63 -6.03 6.16 -17.26
C GLN A 63 -4.84 6.53 -16.38
N GLU A 64 -3.64 6.58 -16.95
CA GLU A 64 -2.41 6.93 -16.22
C GLU A 64 -2.45 8.34 -15.61
N VAL A 65 -3.21 9.24 -16.22
CA VAL A 65 -3.43 10.62 -15.73
C VAL A 65 -4.38 10.70 -14.54
N ASP A 66 -5.10 9.62 -14.23
CA ASP A 66 -6.00 9.58 -13.08
C ASP A 66 -5.21 9.22 -11.81
N ASN A 67 -5.19 10.15 -10.86
CA ASN A 67 -4.52 9.95 -9.58
C ASN A 67 -5.24 8.94 -8.68
N GLY A 68 -6.49 8.61 -8.97
CA GLY A 68 -7.36 7.81 -8.12
C GLY A 68 -7.80 8.55 -6.87
N MET A 69 -8.14 7.80 -5.83
CA MET A 69 -8.64 8.34 -4.57
C MET A 69 -7.53 8.41 -3.53
N PRO A 70 -7.35 9.54 -2.81
CA PRO A 70 -6.33 9.62 -1.78
C PRO A 70 -6.73 8.81 -0.54
N LEU A 71 -5.79 8.04 0.00
CA LEU A 71 -6.00 7.12 1.12
C LEU A 71 -5.16 7.53 2.33
N THR A 72 -5.64 7.17 3.52
CA THR A 72 -4.89 7.38 4.78
C THR A 72 -4.52 6.04 5.39
N PHE A 73 -3.31 5.94 5.93
CA PHE A 73 -2.88 4.76 6.68
C PHE A 73 -3.21 4.91 8.16
N ARG A 74 -3.67 3.81 8.76
CA ARG A 74 -3.85 3.68 10.22
C ARG A 74 -3.07 2.46 10.71
N PRO A 75 -2.20 2.60 11.71
CA PRO A 75 -1.50 1.47 12.31
C PRO A 75 -2.51 0.47 12.87
N VAL A 76 -2.26 -0.82 12.65
CA VAL A 76 -3.06 -1.92 13.24
C VAL A 76 -3.03 -1.86 14.78
N ASN A 77 -1.92 -1.40 15.36
CA ASN A 77 -1.79 -1.18 16.79
C ASN A 77 -1.48 0.31 17.08
N PRO A 78 -2.38 1.06 17.73
CA PRO A 78 -2.15 2.48 18.05
C PRO A 78 -0.91 2.72 18.91
N LYS A 79 -0.48 1.73 19.70
CA LYS A 79 0.68 1.80 20.61
C LYS A 79 2.01 1.45 19.93
N LYS A 80 1.97 0.96 18.68
CA LYS A 80 3.16 0.70 17.85
C LYS A 80 2.93 1.31 16.47
N GLY A 81 3.53 2.47 16.22
CA GLY A 81 3.39 3.24 14.97
C GLY A 81 3.99 2.59 13.70
N VAL A 82 4.17 1.27 13.69
CA VAL A 82 4.73 0.51 12.57
C VAL A 82 3.66 -0.42 12.04
N ILE A 83 3.18 -0.15 10.83
CA ILE A 83 2.27 -1.03 10.09
C ILE A 83 3.03 -2.31 9.74
N ARG A 84 2.52 -3.47 10.19
CA ARG A 84 3.05 -4.79 9.82
C ARG A 84 2.05 -5.43 8.85
N PRO A 85 2.46 -5.76 7.61
CA PRO A 85 1.55 -6.37 6.65
C PRO A 85 1.13 -7.78 7.10
N ILE A 86 -0.08 -8.19 6.74
CA ILE A 86 -0.41 -9.61 6.60
C ILE A 86 0.52 -10.15 5.51
N CYS A 87 1.22 -11.26 5.78
CA CYS A 87 2.21 -11.81 4.85
C CYS A 87 1.53 -12.37 3.61
N GLY A 88 1.30 -11.52 2.63
CA GLY A 88 0.77 -11.85 1.32
C GLY A 88 0.96 -10.66 0.39
N ASN A 89 1.38 -10.91 -0.84
CA ASN A 89 1.49 -9.88 -1.85
C ASN A 89 0.08 -9.53 -2.35
N ILE A 90 -0.19 -8.23 -2.52
CA ILE A 90 -1.38 -7.75 -3.22
C ILE A 90 -0.94 -7.48 -4.66
N GLY A 91 -1.66 -8.00 -5.64
CA GLY A 91 -1.45 -7.79 -7.07
C GLY A 91 -2.70 -7.29 -7.78
N VAL A 92 -2.56 -7.06 -9.09
CA VAL A 92 -3.67 -6.68 -9.98
C VAL A 92 -4.25 -7.94 -10.64
N VAL A 93 -5.57 -8.09 -10.57
CA VAL A 93 -6.34 -9.14 -11.23
C VAL A 93 -7.34 -8.49 -12.18
N ILE A 94 -7.37 -8.95 -13.42
CA ILE A 94 -8.31 -8.46 -14.42
C ILE A 94 -9.62 -9.23 -14.27
N ALA A 95 -10.69 -8.53 -13.90
CA ALA A 95 -12.03 -9.09 -13.82
C ALA A 95 -12.62 -9.32 -15.22
N LYS A 96 -13.67 -10.16 -15.31
CA LYS A 96 -14.35 -10.46 -16.58
C LYS A 96 -14.85 -9.22 -17.32
N ASN A 97 -15.17 -8.14 -16.60
CA ASN A 97 -15.59 -6.86 -17.16
C ASN A 97 -14.42 -5.92 -17.52
N GLY A 98 -13.18 -6.41 -17.51
CA GLY A 98 -11.97 -5.63 -17.79
C GLY A 98 -11.45 -4.78 -16.63
N SER A 99 -12.13 -4.76 -15.48
CA SER A 99 -11.69 -3.98 -14.32
C SER A 99 -10.44 -4.57 -13.66
N ARG A 100 -9.47 -3.73 -13.33
CA ARG A 100 -8.21 -4.11 -12.65
C ARG A 100 -8.38 -4.11 -11.13
N ARG A 101 -8.86 -5.22 -10.56
CA ARG A 101 -9.09 -5.38 -9.11
C ARG A 101 -7.79 -5.65 -8.37
N LEU A 102 -7.65 -5.11 -7.16
CA LEU A 102 -6.58 -5.50 -6.26
C LEU A 102 -6.99 -6.71 -5.41
N ALA A 103 -6.17 -7.76 -5.40
CA ALA A 103 -6.41 -8.98 -4.65
C ALA A 103 -5.07 -9.63 -4.22
N ILE A 104 -5.12 -10.60 -3.30
CA ILE A 104 -3.93 -11.39 -2.96
C ILE A 104 -3.43 -12.13 -4.22
N ASN A 105 -2.15 -11.99 -4.53
CA ASN A 105 -1.55 -12.50 -5.76
C ASN A 105 -0.06 -12.81 -5.54
N GLU A 106 0.49 -13.81 -6.22
CA GLU A 106 1.92 -14.11 -6.19
C GLU A 106 2.77 -12.96 -6.77
N VAL A 107 2.26 -12.30 -7.81
CA VAL A 107 2.92 -11.16 -8.46
C VAL A 107 2.51 -9.87 -7.73
N PRO A 108 3.43 -9.20 -7.01
CA PRO A 108 3.11 -8.01 -6.26
C PRO A 108 2.87 -6.81 -7.17
N PHE A 109 1.85 -6.03 -6.83
CA PHE A 109 1.64 -4.71 -7.39
C PHE A 109 2.64 -3.73 -6.74
N LYS A 110 3.69 -3.38 -7.48
CA LYS A 110 4.71 -2.45 -7.01
C LYS A 110 4.16 -1.02 -7.03
N ILE A 111 4.12 -0.38 -5.86
CA ILE A 111 3.49 0.93 -5.68
C ILE A 111 4.46 2.00 -5.18
N MET A 112 4.11 3.25 -5.46
CA MET A 112 4.73 4.45 -4.92
C MET A 112 3.67 5.39 -4.33
N PHE A 113 4.07 6.21 -3.36
CA PHE A 113 3.17 7.12 -2.65
C PHE A 113 3.45 8.57 -3.05
N LYS A 114 2.41 9.30 -3.44
CA LYS A 114 2.47 10.75 -3.64
C LYS A 114 1.59 11.41 -2.59
N LYS A 115 2.12 12.36 -1.83
CA LYS A 115 1.29 13.12 -0.89
C LYS A 115 0.20 13.87 -1.66
N ALA A 116 -1.04 13.80 -1.16
CA ALA A 116 -2.18 14.50 -1.75
C ALA A 116 -2.18 16.00 -1.41
#